data_AF-A0A969BG18-F1
#
_entry.id   AF-A0A969BG18-F1
#
_cell.length_a   1.000
_cell.length_b   1.000
_cell.length_c   1.000
_cell.angle_alpha   90.00
_cell.angle_beta   90.00
_cell.angle_gamma   90.00
#
_symmetry.space_group_name_H-M   'P 1'
#
loop_
_entity.id
_entity.type
_entity.pdbx_description
1 polymer ?
#
loop_
_entity_poly.entity_id
_entity_poly.type
_entity_poly.pdbx_seq_one_letter_code
_entity_poly.pdbx_strand_id
1 'polypeptide(L)'
;MTEVLNQPQFQVLTHQNTGDKTGRIYFPALFLAEFYRVVINWLKYSDISFDSRDIKEYGDGSFRLYFKTYEEPELAYFRLIQMAEGGLDIS
;
A
#
# COMPACT_ATOMS: atom_id res chain seq x y z
N MET A 1 -5.87 25.06 -6.41
CA MET A 1 -4.54 24.66 -5.91
C MET A 1 -4.63 23.18 -5.63
N THR A 2 -4.05 22.35 -6.48
CA THR A 2 -4.17 20.88 -6.35
C THR A 2 -3.27 20.45 -5.21
N GLU A 3 -3.84 19.88 -4.15
CA GLU A 3 -3.04 19.24 -3.11
C GLU A 3 -2.21 18.15 -3.76
N VAL A 4 -0.89 18.34 -3.78
CA VAL A 4 0.04 17.36 -4.29
C VAL A 4 0.07 16.22 -3.28
N LEU A 5 -0.58 15.10 -3.61
CA LEU A 5 -0.57 13.92 -2.76
C LEU A 5 0.86 13.38 -2.69
N ASN A 6 1.48 13.56 -1.54
CA ASN A 6 2.82 13.08 -1.23
C ASN A 6 2.82 11.84 -0.34
N GLN A 7 1.66 11.47 0.22
CA GLN A 7 1.49 10.32 1.10
C GLN A 7 0.56 9.29 0.45
N PRO A 8 0.75 7.98 0.73
CA PRO A 8 -0.17 6.95 0.27
C PRO A 8 -1.57 7.16 0.86
N GLN A 9 -2.61 6.90 0.07
CA GLN A 9 -3.99 6.96 0.54
C GLN A 9 -4.52 5.56 0.77
N PHE A 10 -4.79 5.23 2.02
CA PHE A 10 -5.26 3.92 2.44
C PHE A 10 -6.76 3.88 2.73
N GLN A 11 -7.41 2.77 2.35
CA GLN A 11 -8.78 2.46 2.69
C GLN A 11 -8.94 0.94 2.90
N VAL A 12 -9.83 0.55 3.82
CA VAL A 12 -10.31 -0.83 3.94
C VAL A 12 -11.67 -0.98 3.27
N LEU A 13 -11.80 -2.01 2.44
CA LEU A 13 -13.05 -2.42 1.81
C LEU A 13 -13.52 -3.69 2.50
N THR A 14 -14.70 -3.65 3.10
CA THR A 14 -15.31 -4.82 3.74
C THR A 14 -16.38 -5.41 2.83
N HIS A 15 -16.25 -6.68 2.49
CA HIS A 15 -17.27 -7.39 1.75
C HIS A 15 -18.52 -7.58 2.62
N GLN A 16 -19.66 -7.06 2.18
CA GLN A 16 -20.86 -6.94 3.01
C GLN A 16 -21.44 -8.29 3.48
N ASN A 17 -21.23 -9.36 2.71
CA ASN A 17 -21.83 -10.67 3.00
C ASN A 17 -20.89 -11.62 3.76
N THR A 18 -19.58 -11.51 3.57
CA THR A 18 -18.60 -12.43 4.18
C THR A 18 -17.80 -11.77 5.29
N GLY A 19 -17.80 -10.44 5.38
CA GLY A 19 -16.96 -9.69 6.31
C GLY A 19 -15.49 -9.62 5.86
N ASP A 20 -15.13 -10.23 4.73
CA ASP A 20 -13.75 -10.24 4.24
C ASP A 20 -13.26 -8.81 4.00
N LYS A 21 -12.07 -8.51 4.51
CA LYS A 21 -11.43 -7.20 4.36
C LYS A 21 -10.42 -7.24 3.22
N THR A 22 -10.44 -6.18 2.41
CA THR A 22 -9.46 -5.92 1.36
C THR A 22 -8.85 -4.54 1.60
N GLY A 23 -7.52 -4.49 1.71
CA GLY A 23 -6.79 -3.23 1.76
C GLY A 23 -6.73 -2.61 0.37
N ARG A 24 -6.84 -1.28 0.30
CA ARG A 24 -6.65 -0.50 -0.92
C ARG A 24 -5.71 0.65 -0.63
N ILE A 25 -4.59 0.71 -1.34
CA ILE A 25 -3.63 1.81 -1.23
C ILE A 25 -3.45 2.46 -2.60
N TYR A 26 -3.59 3.77 -2.66
CA TYR A 26 -3.07 4.56 -3.77
C TYR A 26 -1.68 5.08 -3.42
N PHE A 27 -0.70 4.79 -4.26
CA PHE A 27 0.68 5.21 -4.13
C PHE A 27 0.97 6.35 -5.12
N PRO A 28 1.09 7.61 -4.66
CA PRO A 28 1.44 8.72 -5.54
C PRO A 28 2.83 8.56 -6.14
N ALA A 29 3.02 9.06 -7.36
CA ALA A 29 4.31 9.00 -8.06
C ALA A 29 5.45 9.65 -7.26
N LEU A 30 5.18 10.75 -6.54
CA LEU A 30 6.19 11.42 -5.70
C LEU A 30 6.62 10.56 -4.50
N PHE A 31 5.67 9.88 -3.84
CA PHE A 31 6.00 8.96 -2.77
C PHE A 31 6.84 7.80 -3.30
N LEU A 32 6.48 7.26 -4.47
CA LEU A 32 7.23 6.18 -5.11
C LEU A 32 8.63 6.62 -5.53
N ALA A 33 8.82 7.85 -5.99
CA ALA A 33 10.14 8.37 -6.37
C ALA A 33 11.14 8.33 -5.19
N GLU A 34 10.66 8.54 -3.97
CA GLU A 34 11.49 8.54 -2.75
C GLU A 34 11.55 7.15 -2.09
N PHE A 35 10.42 6.44 -2.03
CA PHE A 35 10.26 5.24 -1.21
C PHE A 35 10.06 3.94 -2.02
N TYR A 36 10.42 3.92 -3.31
CA TYR A 36 10.25 2.73 -4.16
C TYR A 36 10.76 1.43 -3.51
N ARG A 37 11.97 1.45 -2.95
CA ARG A 37 12.56 0.27 -2.29
C ARG A 37 11.77 -0.18 -1.07
N VAL A 38 11.27 0.77 -0.27
CA VAL A 38 10.42 0.49 0.89
C VAL A 38 9.12 -0.18 0.45
N VAL A 39 8.47 0.34 -0.60
CA VAL A 39 7.23 -0.25 -1.14
C VAL A 39 7.50 -1.66 -1.67
N ILE A 40 8.57 -1.87 -2.44
CA ILE A 40 8.92 -3.22 -2.93
C ILE A 40 9.23 -4.19 -1.79
N ASN A 41 9.93 -3.75 -0.74
CA ASN A 41 10.21 -4.59 0.43
C ASN A 41 8.92 -4.90 1.17
N TRP A 42 8.08 -3.89 1.42
CA TRP A 42 6.76 -4.09 2.01
C TRP A 42 5.95 -5.11 1.22
N LEU A 43 5.91 -5.01 -0.11
CA LEU A 43 5.20 -5.96 -0.98
C LEU A 43 5.73 -7.41 -0.89
N LYS A 44 7.01 -7.59 -0.52
CA LYS A 44 7.64 -8.92 -0.40
C LYS A 44 7.55 -9.53 1.00
N TYR A 45 7.51 -8.69 2.04
CA TYR A 45 7.66 -9.13 3.44
C TYR A 45 6.40 -8.96 4.29
N SER A 46 5.45 -8.14 3.86
CA SER A 46 4.13 -8.20 4.46
C SER A 46 3.43 -9.44 3.92
N ASP A 47 2.70 -10.18 4.78
CA ASP A 47 1.87 -11.33 4.40
C ASP A 47 0.68 -10.91 3.52
N ILE A 48 0.96 -10.10 2.49
CA ILE A 48 0.00 -9.55 1.56
C ILE A 48 -0.06 -10.44 0.33
N SER A 49 -1.27 -10.63 -0.17
CA SER A 49 -1.57 -11.36 -1.39
C SER A 49 -2.34 -10.45 -2.33
N PHE A 50 -1.90 -10.43 -3.58
CA PHE A 50 -2.49 -9.67 -4.67
C PHE A 50 -2.07 -10.32 -6.00
N ASP A 51 -2.85 -10.09 -7.05
CA ASP A 51 -2.51 -10.49 -8.41
C ASP A 51 -2.47 -9.30 -9.37
N SER A 52 -2.15 -9.53 -10.64
CA SER A 52 -2.05 -8.47 -11.66
C SER A 52 -3.32 -7.62 -11.81
N ARG A 53 -4.51 -8.15 -11.52
CA ARG A 53 -5.80 -7.45 -11.63
C ARG A 53 -6.05 -6.53 -10.45
N ASP A 54 -5.35 -6.77 -9.35
CA ASP A 54 -5.40 -5.96 -8.14
C ASP A 54 -4.50 -4.71 -8.25
N ILE A 55 -3.77 -4.57 -9.35
CA ILE A 55 -2.93 -3.41 -9.63
C ILE A 55 -3.58 -2.56 -10.72
N LYS A 56 -3.75 -1.27 -10.43
CA LYS A 56 -4.15 -0.27 -11.40
C LYS A 56 -3.08 0.80 -11.51
N GLU A 57 -2.32 0.75 -12.60
CA GLU A 57 -1.31 1.74 -12.94
C GLU A 57 -1.96 2.98 -13.57
N TYR A 58 -1.36 4.14 -13.34
CA TYR A 58 -1.73 5.42 -13.93
C TYR A 58 -0.56 5.99 -14.73
N GLY A 59 -0.87 6.81 -15.75
CA GLY A 59 0.13 7.32 -16.70
C GLY A 59 1.17 8.30 -16.11
N ASP A 60 1.01 8.69 -14.85
CA ASP A 60 1.95 9.55 -14.10
C ASP A 60 2.97 8.74 -13.27
N GLY A 61 2.94 7.41 -13.36
CA GLY A 61 3.80 6.52 -12.58
C GLY A 61 3.26 6.22 -11.18
N SER A 62 2.10 6.74 -10.81
CA SER A 62 1.37 6.29 -9.62
C SER A 62 0.68 4.96 -9.89
N PHE A 63 0.35 4.22 -8.83
CA PHE A 63 -0.51 3.05 -8.95
C PHE A 63 -1.41 2.88 -7.74
N ARG A 64 -2.48 2.10 -7.93
CA ARG A 64 -3.35 1.64 -6.86
C ARG A 64 -3.22 0.14 -6.73
N LEU A 65 -3.10 -0.31 -5.49
CA LEU A 65 -3.06 -1.71 -5.11
C LEU A 65 -4.30 -2.07 -4.32
N TYR A 66 -4.88 -3.21 -4.64
CA TYR A 66 -5.79 -3.95 -3.79
C TYR A 66 -5.02 -5.14 -3.22
N PHE A 67 -5.16 -5.45 -1.94
CA PHE A 67 -4.44 -6.57 -1.34
C PHE A 67 -5.24 -7.19 -0.22
N LYS A 68 -5.00 -8.47 0.01
CA LYS A 68 -5.49 -9.22 1.16
C LYS A 68 -4.31 -9.57 2.06
N THR A 69 -4.55 -9.73 3.35
CA THR A 69 -3.54 -10.21 4.30
C THR A 69 -4.20 -11.15 5.29
N TYR A 70 -3.40 -12.04 5.90
CA TYR A 70 -3.86 -12.88 7.02
C TYR A 70 -4.09 -12.07 8.31
N GLU A 71 -3.45 -10.90 8.42
CA GLU A 71 -3.68 -9.93 9.49
C GLU A 71 -4.76 -8.90 9.09
N GLU A 72 -4.80 -7.76 9.78
CA GLU A 72 -5.65 -6.62 9.43
C GLU A 72 -4.95 -5.74 8.38
N PRO A 73 -5.63 -5.32 7.29
CA PRO A 73 -5.05 -4.44 6.27
C PRO A 73 -4.47 -3.14 6.83
N GLU A 74 -5.04 -2.62 7.92
CA GLU A 74 -4.56 -1.48 8.68
C GLU A 74 -3.14 -1.73 9.20
N LEU A 75 -2.88 -2.91 9.77
CA LEU A 75 -1.57 -3.24 10.33
C LEU A 75 -0.50 -3.34 9.23
N ALA A 76 -0.86 -3.93 8.09
CA ALA A 76 0.00 -3.94 6.92
C ALA A 76 0.33 -2.51 6.46
N TYR A 77 -0.66 -1.62 6.39
CA TYR A 77 -0.45 -0.21 6.05
C TYR A 77 0.42 0.52 7.08
N PHE A 78 0.21 0.32 8.38
CA PHE A 78 1.05 0.93 9.41
C PHE A 78 2.51 0.50 9.31
N ARG A 79 2.77 -0.78 9.01
CA ARG A 79 4.14 -1.27 8.78
C ARG A 79 4.79 -0.59 7.58
N LEU A 80 4.06 -0.37 6.48
CA LEU A 80 4.56 0.39 5.32
C LEU A 80 5.03 1.80 5.75
N ILE A 81 4.20 2.51 6.51
CA ILE A 81 4.52 3.87 6.96
C ILE A 81 5.73 3.86 7.90
N GLN A 82 5.79 2.93 8.86
CA GLN A 82 6.94 2.79 9.75
C GLN A 82 8.25 2.49 9.00
N MET A 83 8.21 1.65 7.96
CA MET A 83 9.37 1.39 7.10
C MET A 83 9.80 2.64 6.33
N ALA A 84 8.84 3.47 5.88
CA ALA A 84 9.12 4.71 5.16
C ALA A 84 9.68 5.82 6.08
N GLU A 85 9.22 5.88 7.33
CA GLU A 85 9.67 6.84 8.35
C GLU A 85 11.02 6.45 9.00
N GLY A 86 11.61 5.31 8.62
CA GLY A 86 12.91 4.84 9.12
C GLY A 86 12.87 4.15 10.50
N GLY A 87 11.71 3.68 10.94
CA GLY A 87 11.50 3.06 12.26
C GLY A 87 11.84 1.57 12.36
N LEU A 88 12.15 0.91 11.24
CA LEU A 88 12.53 -0.52 11.20
C LEU A 88 13.87 -0.66 10.46
N ASP A 89 14.94 -0.65 11.25
CA ASP A 89 16.25 -1.15 10.83
C ASP A 89 16.12 -2.66 10.62
N ILE A 90 15.88 -3.06 9.38
CA ILE A 90 15.98 -4.46 8.92
C ILE A 90 17.44 -4.72 8.54
N SER A 91 18.32 -4.68 9.55
CA SER A 91 19.68 -5.20 9.48
C SER A 91 19.81 -6.57 10.15
#